data_AF-A0AA91TVJ7-F1
#
_entry.id   AF-A0AA91TVJ7-F1
#
_cell.length_a   1.000
_cell.length_b   1.000
_cell.length_c   1.000
_cell.angle_alpha   90.00
_cell.angle_beta   90.00
_cell.angle_gamma   90.00
#
_symmetry.space_group_name_H-M   'P 1'
#
loop_
_entity.id
_entity.type
_entity.pdbx_description
1 polymer ?
#
loop_
_entity_poly.entity_id
_entity_poly.type
_entity_poly.pdbx_seq_one_letter_code
_entity_poly.pdbx_strand_id
1 'polypeptide(L)'
;MLSYLTENNATEKFKSIKRRKVAEDMLNSDARITEATLRKCLYRLEPMKFIEIVREEKEYKMFVTPRGIEALQIKLENEGE
;
A
#
# COMPACT_ATOMS: atom_id res chain seq x y z
N MET A 1 -2.99 2.77 3.43
CA MET A 1 -2.00 1.95 2.69
C MET A 1 -1.96 2.32 1.21
N LEU A 2 -3.06 2.17 0.45
CA LEU A 2 -3.08 2.60 -0.96
C LEU A 2 -2.75 4.09 -1.13
N SER A 3 -3.44 4.98 -0.39
CA SER A 3 -3.15 6.41 -0.41
C SER A 3 -1.69 6.72 -0.06
N TYR A 4 -1.18 6.16 1.05
CA TYR A 4 0.21 6.32 1.46
C TYR A 4 1.21 5.93 0.35
N LEU A 5 1.03 4.77 -0.29
CA LEU A 5 1.93 4.33 -1.35
C LEU A 5 1.84 5.25 -2.58
N THR A 6 0.63 5.68 -2.97
CA THR A 6 0.41 6.62 -4.07
C THR A 6 1.02 8.01 -3.79
N GLU A 7 0.79 8.56 -2.59
CA GLU A 7 1.35 9.85 -2.14
C GLU A 7 2.89 9.84 -2.13
N ASN A 8 3.50 8.67 -1.87
CA ASN A 8 4.95 8.48 -1.93
C ASN A 8 5.44 8.02 -3.33
N ASN A 9 4.62 8.17 -4.37
CA ASN A 9 4.93 7.84 -5.77
C ASN A 9 5.36 6.36 -5.98
N ALA A 10 4.98 5.47 -5.08
CA ALA A 10 5.26 4.04 -5.18
C ALA A 10 4.22 3.36 -6.08
N THR A 11 4.22 3.71 -7.37
CA THR A 11 3.26 3.26 -8.37
C THR A 11 3.88 2.34 -9.44
N GLU A 12 5.20 2.16 -9.36
CA GLU A 12 5.99 1.37 -10.31
C GLU A 12 7.04 0.54 -9.54
N LYS A 13 7.46 -0.59 -10.10
CA LYS A 13 8.39 -1.52 -9.43
C LYS A 13 9.69 -0.86 -8.95
N PHE A 14 10.29 0.02 -9.75
CA PHE A 14 11.53 0.70 -9.37
C PHE A 14 11.31 1.83 -8.35
N LYS A 15 10.07 2.32 -8.18
CA LYS A 15 9.67 3.29 -7.15
C LYS A 15 9.15 2.59 -5.89
N SER A 16 9.26 1.26 -5.80
CA SER A 16 8.73 0.50 -4.68
C SER A 16 9.39 0.85 -3.35
N ILE A 17 8.59 0.87 -2.29
CA ILE A 17 9.02 1.22 -0.93
C ILE A 17 9.23 -0.05 -0.12
N LYS A 18 10.29 -0.07 0.69
CA LYS A 18 10.54 -1.15 1.64
C LYS A 18 9.31 -1.39 2.52
N ARG A 19 8.79 -2.61 2.54
CA ARG A 19 7.62 -3.01 3.34
C ARG A 19 7.81 -2.66 4.82
N ARG A 20 9.04 -2.77 5.34
CA ARG A 20 9.38 -2.36 6.70
C ARG A 20 9.14 -0.88 6.95
N LYS A 21 9.58 0.00 6.04
CA LYS A 21 9.35 1.44 6.14
C LYS A 21 7.86 1.78 6.09
N VAL A 22 7.11 1.15 5.17
CA VAL A 22 5.65 1.32 5.10
C VAL A 22 4.99 0.95 6.44
N ALA A 23 5.42 -0.17 7.04
CA ALA A 23 4.89 -0.60 8.32
C ALA A 23 5.23 0.37 9.45
N GLU A 24 6.50 0.80 9.55
CA GLU A 24 6.96 1.77 10.56
C GLU A 24 6.17 3.10 10.45
N ASP A 25 6.09 3.68 9.24
CA ASP A 25 5.39 4.95 9.02
C ASP A 25 3.89 4.83 9.35
N MET A 26 3.24 3.72 8.96
CA MET A 26 1.82 3.52 9.24
C MET A 26 1.53 3.28 10.72
N LEU A 27 2.36 2.51 11.43
CA LEU A 27 2.23 2.31 12.88
C LEU A 27 2.42 3.62 13.65
N ASN A 28 3.29 4.50 13.17
CA ASN A 28 3.53 5.82 13.78
C ASN A 28 2.46 6.86 13.42
N SER A 29 1.69 6.65 12.34
CA SER A 29 0.68 7.62 11.87
C SER A 29 -0.63 7.63 12.68
N ASP A 30 -1.05 6.47 13.20
CA ASP A 30 -2.32 6.32 13.91
C ASP A 30 -2.23 5.14 14.87
N ALA A 31 -2.45 5.39 16.17
CA ALA A 31 -2.36 4.37 17.23
C ALA A 31 -3.36 3.20 17.05
N ARG A 32 -4.40 3.36 16.22
CA ARG A 32 -5.35 2.30 15.87
C ARG A 32 -4.78 1.32 14.84
N ILE A 33 -3.74 1.71 14.12
CA ILE A 33 -3.04 0.85 13.17
C ILE A 33 -2.07 -0.02 13.97
N THR A 34 -2.32 -1.33 13.94
CA THR A 34 -1.45 -2.34 14.56
C THR A 34 -0.79 -3.19 13.48
N GLU A 35 0.21 -3.99 13.84
CA GLU A 35 0.77 -4.97 12.91
C GLU A 35 -0.30 -5.95 12.38
N ALA A 36 -1.27 -6.31 13.22
CA ALA A 36 -2.37 -7.18 12.82
C ALA A 36 -3.26 -6.49 11.78
N THR A 37 -3.52 -5.19 11.93
CA THR A 37 -4.21 -4.36 10.93
C THR A 37 -3.44 -4.36 9.61
N LEU A 38 -2.13 -4.11 9.65
CA LEU A 38 -1.28 -4.10 8.45
C LEU A 38 -1.26 -5.48 7.76
N ARG A 39 -1.11 -6.57 8.50
CA ARG A 39 -1.19 -7.93 7.94
C ARG A 39 -2.53 -8.16 7.24
N LYS A 40 -3.65 -7.82 7.89
CA LYS A 40 -4.99 -7.93 7.28
C LYS A 40 -5.12 -7.10 6.01
N CYS A 41 -4.57 -5.89 5.97
CA CYS A 41 -4.54 -5.08 4.75
C CYS A 41 -3.80 -5.79 3.62
N LEU A 42 -2.60 -6.31 3.88
CA LEU A 42 -1.82 -7.01 2.85
C LEU A 42 -2.53 -8.26 2.32
N TYR A 43 -3.10 -9.08 3.22
CA TYR A 43 -3.88 -10.27 2.85
C TYR A 43 -5.11 -9.96 2.00
N ARG A 44 -5.61 -8.72 2.02
CA ARG A 44 -6.74 -8.30 1.17
C ARG A 44 -6.27 -7.66 -0.13
N LEU A 45 -5.31 -6.74 -0.03
CA LEU A 45 -4.89 -5.90 -1.16
C LEU A 45 -4.04 -6.65 -2.19
N GLU A 46 -3.19 -7.58 -1.75
CA GLU A 46 -2.31 -8.33 -2.66
C GLU A 46 -3.10 -9.31 -3.55
N PRO A 47 -4.02 -10.15 -3.03
CA PRO A 47 -4.86 -11.00 -3.89
C PRO A 47 -5.75 -10.21 -4.85
N MET A 48 -6.23 -9.03 -4.44
CA MET A 48 -7.00 -8.12 -5.29
C MET A 48 -6.14 -7.43 -6.37
N LYS A 49 -4.83 -7.65 -6.36
CA LYS A 49 -3.86 -6.99 -7.25
C LYS A 49 -3.87 -5.47 -7.14
N PHE A 50 -4.25 -4.91 -6.00
CA PHE A 50 -4.16 -3.46 -5.75
C PHE A 50 -2.75 -3.04 -5.36
N ILE A 51 -1.98 -3.95 -4.77
CA ILE A 51 -0.55 -3.79 -4.53
C ILE A 51 0.20 -4.98 -5.10
N GLU A 52 1.49 -4.80 -5.36
CA GLU A 52 2.42 -5.87 -5.64
C GLU A 52 3.59 -5.81 -4.63
N ILE A 53 3.96 -6.99 -4.11
CA ILE A 53 5.12 -7.14 -3.22
C ILE A 53 6.22 -7.83 -4.00
N VAL A 54 7.34 -7.13 -4.19
CA VAL A 54 8.51 -7.66 -4.87
C VAL A 54 9.60 -7.97 -3.85
N ARG A 55 10.29 -9.09 -4.06
CA ARG A 55 11.49 -9.41 -3.30
C ARG A 55 12.70 -8.93 -4.08
N GLU A 56 13.44 -8.00 -3.50
CA GLU A 56 14.70 -7.50 -4.05
C GLU A 56 15.79 -7.80 -3.04
N GLU A 57 16.72 -8.67 -3.44
CA GLU A 57 17.77 -9.23 -2.57
C GLU A 57 17.20 -9.87 -1.28
N LYS A 58 17.37 -9.18 -0.14
CA LYS A 58 16.95 -9.60 1.20
C LYS A 58 15.77 -8.80 1.74
N GLU A 59 15.17 -7.93 0.95
CA GLU A 59 14.07 -7.06 1.39
C GLU A 59 12.81 -7.23 0.53
N TYR A 60 11.66 -7.11 1.19
CA TYR A 60 10.37 -6.98 0.51
C TYR A 60 10.10 -5.50 0.28
N LYS A 61 9.82 -5.14 -0.97
CA LYS A 61 9.33 -3.81 -1.35
C LYS A 61 7.92 -3.93 -1.91
N MET A 62 7.19 -2.82 -1.92
CA MET A 62 5.83 -2.77 -2.41
C MET A 62 5.50 -1.48 -3.14
N PHE A 63 4.59 -1.59 -4.10
CA PHE A 63 4.05 -0.48 -4.87
C PHE A 63 2.56 -0.73 -5.17
N VAL A 64 1.81 0.34 -5.43
CA VAL A 64 0.42 0.28 -5.92
C VAL A 64 0.44 -0.05 -7.40
N THR A 65 -0.42 -0.96 -7.83
CA THR A 65 -0.59 -1.28 -9.25
C THR A 65 -1.51 -0.27 -9.92
N PRO A 66 -1.59 -0.21 -11.27
CA PRO A 66 -2.59 0.61 -11.97
C PRO A 66 -4.02 0.36 -11.46
N ARG A 67 -4.38 -0.92 -11.23
CA ARG A 67 -5.68 -1.31 -10.68
C ARG A 67 -5.92 -0.76 -9.27
N GLY A 68 -4.87 -0.71 -8.43
CA GLY A 68 -4.97 -0.13 -7.09
C GLY A 68 -5.16 1.38 -7.11
N ILE A 69 -4.59 2.07 -8.10
CA ILE A 69 -4.78 3.51 -8.33
C ILE A 69 -6.22 3.79 -8.78
N GLU A 70 -6.73 3.04 -9.75
CA GLU A 70 -8.12 3.14 -10.21
C GLU A 70 -9.11 2.90 -9.06
N ALA A 71 -8.89 1.86 -8.25
CA ALA A 71 -9.73 1.57 -7.09
C ALA A 71 -9.72 2.70 -6.05
N LEU A 72 -8.59 3.41 -5.91
CA LEU A 72 -8.48 4.57 -5.03
C LEU A 72 -9.26 5.77 -5.59
N GLN A 73 -9.20 6.00 -6.89
CA GLN A 73 -9.94 7.06 -7.58
C GLN A 73 -11.45 6.86 -7.49
N ILE A 74 -11.94 5.65 -7.78
CA ILE A 74 -13.37 5.30 -7.67
C ILE A 74 -13.88 5.57 -6.25
N LYS A 75 -13.09 5.22 -5.23
CA LYS A 75 -13.48 5.49 -3.83
C LYS A 75 -13.64 6.99 -3.57
N LEU A 76 -12.69 7.81 -4.05
CA LEU A 76 -12.71 9.26 -3.86
C LEU A 76 -13.88 9.92 -4.60
N GLU A 77 -14.19 9.46 -5.81
CA GLU A 77 -15.33 9.94 -6.60
C GLU A 77 -16.67 9.64 -5.89
N ASN A 78 -16.82 8.44 -5.31
CA ASN A 78 -18.03 8.05 -4.59
C ASN A 78 -18.16 8.65 -3.17
N GLU A 79 -17.08 9.17 -2.58
CA GLU A 79 -17.11 9.88 -1.29
C GLU A 79 -17.39 11.38 -1.45
N GLY A 80 -17.41 11.89 -2.68
CA GLY A 80 -17.69 13.29 -3.03
C GLY A 80 -19.14 13.57 -3.44
N GLU A 81 -20.01 12.55 -3.47
CA GLU A 81 -21.47 12.66 -3.66
C GLU A 81 -22.23 12.55 -2.33
#